data_AF-A0A061RG86-F1
#
_entry.id   AF-A0A061RG86-F1
#
_cell.length_a   1.000
_cell.length_b   1.000
_cell.length_c   1.000
_cell.angle_alpha   90.00
_cell.angle_beta   90.00
_cell.angle_gamma   90.00
#
_symmetry.space_group_name_H-M   'P 1'
#
loop_
_entity.id
_entity.type
_entity.pdbx_description
1 polymer ?
#
loop_
_entity_poly.entity_id
_entity_poly.type
_entity_poly.pdbx_seq_one_letter_code
_entity_poly.pdbx_strand_id
1 'polypeptide(L)'
;MERQPASRMGKAASQDQRRHSAEYQVTFWTSDKASSAVHGQVLLWLVGTARQWGPEVLSCGEEGLMPGTQDTHLFTADDIGDILSIRVKLCDPSGGSHLGPWLLETVEILRMGDGSSWRFPAKFQQIPLTIHSDKDAILYAQDADSAGSSGSSPLQRPAKLKYSGLSDKNRPPDGGYRLTITTSKRLFAGTDAQVQVELLGVRGSSSWKPLNPGKKELERGRTDIFWQPFSDTPYLGAIQAIRVHSDNSGRFPGWYPKEVELEAASTGERWKFVLNCWIDRRRPLREFKPGSYSPPLLGQALM
;
A
#
# COMPACT_ATOMS: atom_id res chain seq x y z
N MET A 1 -34.68 -62.43 27.54
CA MET A 1 -34.01 -61.15 27.17
C MET A 1 -33.32 -61.43 25.84
N GLU A 2 -33.57 -60.80 24.68
CA GLU A 2 -34.19 -59.52 24.33
C GLU A 2 -34.53 -59.54 22.81
N ARG A 3 -35.29 -58.54 22.33
CA ARG A 3 -36.02 -58.46 21.04
C ARG A 3 -35.17 -57.97 19.84
N GLN A 4 -35.68 -58.13 18.61
CA GLN A 4 -35.30 -57.41 17.36
C GLN A 4 -36.52 -56.58 16.84
N PRO A 5 -36.49 -55.69 15.81
CA PRO A 5 -35.42 -55.00 15.03
C PRO A 5 -35.69 -53.49 14.65
N ALA A 6 -34.79 -52.90 13.81
CA ALA A 6 -34.99 -51.90 12.73
C ALA A 6 -34.64 -50.38 12.89
N SER A 7 -34.00 -49.87 11.82
CA SER A 7 -34.17 -48.55 11.15
C SER A 7 -33.29 -47.31 11.49
N ARG A 8 -32.39 -46.99 10.53
CA ARG A 8 -32.24 -45.73 9.75
C ARG A 8 -31.61 -44.47 10.37
N MET A 9 -30.55 -43.99 9.67
CA MET A 9 -30.05 -42.61 9.43
C MET A 9 -28.51 -42.72 9.42
N GLY A 10 -27.75 -42.34 8.39
CA GLY A 10 -27.92 -41.25 7.45
C GLY A 10 -26.73 -40.30 7.63
N LYS A 11 -25.79 -40.36 6.69
CA LYS A 11 -24.82 -39.32 6.28
C LYS A 11 -24.22 -38.42 7.39
N ALA A 12 -22.89 -38.47 7.49
CA ALA A 12 -22.08 -37.32 7.11
C ALA A 12 -20.70 -37.81 6.68
N ALA A 13 -20.48 -37.83 5.36
CA ALA A 13 -19.14 -37.68 4.84
C ALA A 13 -18.58 -36.41 5.47
N SER A 14 -17.41 -36.50 6.11
CA SER A 14 -16.61 -35.33 6.47
C SER A 14 -16.04 -34.72 5.18
N GLN A 15 -16.93 -34.14 4.35
CA GLN A 15 -16.58 -33.14 3.37
C GLN A 15 -16.56 -31.80 4.10
N ASP A 16 -15.42 -31.47 4.73
CA ASP A 16 -15.02 -30.07 4.83
C ASP A 16 -13.53 -29.96 5.20
N GLN A 17 -12.66 -30.09 4.18
CA GLN A 17 -11.33 -29.45 4.12
C GLN A 17 -10.62 -29.88 2.82
N ARG A 18 -11.14 -29.44 1.68
CA ARG A 18 -10.26 -29.24 0.52
C ARG A 18 -9.56 -27.90 0.75
N ARG A 19 -8.34 -27.93 1.27
CA ARG A 19 -7.44 -26.78 1.19
C ARG A 19 -7.19 -26.54 -0.29
N HIS A 20 -7.77 -25.47 -0.85
CA HIS A 20 -7.53 -25.08 -2.23
C HIS A 20 -6.15 -24.43 -2.29
N SER A 21 -5.10 -25.24 -2.40
CA SER A 21 -3.75 -24.78 -2.71
C SER A 21 -3.65 -24.41 -4.20
N ALA A 22 -2.95 -23.33 -4.50
CA ALA A 22 -2.64 -22.87 -5.84
C ALA A 22 -1.12 -22.70 -6.01
N GLU A 23 -0.65 -22.97 -7.23
CA GLU A 23 0.74 -22.77 -7.60
C GLU A 23 0.90 -21.39 -8.27
N TYR A 24 1.93 -20.67 -7.86
CA TYR A 24 2.22 -19.33 -8.32
C TYR A 24 3.65 -19.26 -8.87
N GLN A 25 3.78 -18.52 -9.96
CA GLN A 25 5.05 -18.07 -10.50
C GLN A 25 5.20 -16.57 -10.23
N VAL A 26 6.30 -16.16 -9.60
CA VAL A 26 6.67 -14.76 -9.42
C VAL A 26 7.90 -14.44 -10.26
N THR A 27 7.86 -13.35 -11.00
CA THR A 27 8.94 -12.87 -11.87
C THR A 27 9.33 -11.45 -11.47
N PHE A 28 10.60 -11.25 -11.12
CA PHE A 28 11.18 -9.94 -10.80
C PHE A 28 11.93 -9.40 -12.01
N TRP A 29 11.66 -8.16 -12.39
CA TRP A 29 12.38 -7.44 -13.45
C TRP A 29 13.33 -6.41 -12.83
N THR A 30 14.63 -6.57 -13.02
CA THR A 30 15.66 -5.69 -12.46
C THR A 30 16.16 -4.68 -13.50
N SER A 31 16.40 -3.43 -13.08
CA SER A 31 16.88 -2.37 -13.97
C SER A 31 18.29 -2.66 -14.51
N ASP A 32 18.57 -2.23 -15.73
CA ASP A 32 19.87 -2.30 -16.42
C ASP A 32 20.96 -1.39 -15.83
N LYS A 33 20.64 -0.56 -14.84
CA LYS A 33 21.61 0.31 -14.18
C LYS A 33 22.66 -0.50 -13.43
N ALA A 34 23.92 -0.22 -13.76
CA ALA A 34 25.14 -0.98 -13.45
C ALA A 34 25.46 -1.25 -11.95
N SER A 35 24.61 -0.87 -11.00
CA SER A 35 24.80 -1.10 -9.56
C SER A 35 23.80 -2.08 -8.93
N SER A 36 22.98 -2.78 -9.74
CA SER A 36 21.81 -3.53 -9.25
C SER A 36 22.07 -5.02 -8.97
N ALA A 37 23.31 -5.49 -9.09
CA ALA A 37 23.68 -6.88 -8.81
C ALA A 37 23.59 -7.15 -7.30
N VAL A 38 22.71 -8.06 -6.89
CA VAL A 38 22.55 -8.44 -5.48
C VAL A 38 22.58 -9.95 -5.29
N HIS A 39 23.45 -10.42 -4.40
CA HIS A 39 23.35 -11.76 -3.79
C HIS A 39 22.56 -11.66 -2.48
N GLY A 40 21.44 -12.37 -2.37
CA GLY A 40 20.60 -12.31 -1.17
C GLY A 40 19.32 -13.15 -1.30
N GLN A 41 18.52 -13.15 -0.24
CA GLN A 41 17.18 -13.72 -0.21
C GLN A 41 16.15 -12.59 -0.36
N VAL A 42 15.10 -12.85 -1.14
CA VAL A 42 13.94 -11.97 -1.24
C VAL A 42 12.83 -12.54 -0.37
N LEU A 43 12.33 -11.72 0.56
CA LEU A 43 11.11 -12.03 1.30
C LEU A 43 9.92 -11.40 0.60
N LEU A 44 8.92 -12.22 0.30
CA LEU A 44 7.70 -11.82 -0.39
C LEU A 44 6.47 -12.05 0.52
N TRP A 45 5.64 -11.02 0.64
CA TRP A 45 4.28 -11.16 1.18
C TRP A 45 3.26 -10.78 0.12
N LEU A 46 2.15 -11.49 0.12
CA LEU A 46 1.03 -11.29 -0.81
C LEU A 46 -0.24 -11.00 -0.03
N VAL A 47 -1.02 -10.05 -0.52
CA VAL A 47 -2.35 -9.74 0.00
C VAL A 47 -3.31 -9.81 -1.18
N GLY A 48 -4.27 -10.73 -1.13
CA GLY A 48 -5.34 -10.83 -2.12
C GLY A 48 -6.73 -10.77 -1.52
N THR A 49 -7.74 -10.92 -2.37
CA THR A 49 -9.16 -10.79 -2.01
C THR A 49 -9.65 -11.89 -1.07
N ALA A 50 -9.03 -13.07 -1.10
CA ALA A 50 -9.42 -14.19 -0.25
C ALA A 50 -8.57 -14.28 1.04
N ARG A 51 -7.25 -14.04 0.95
CA ARG A 51 -6.32 -14.24 2.07
C ARG A 51 -4.99 -13.50 1.87
N GLN A 52 -4.13 -13.61 2.88
CA GLN A 52 -2.74 -13.13 2.86
C GLN A 52 -1.78 -14.33 2.90
N TRP A 53 -0.58 -14.16 2.32
CA TRP A 53 0.48 -15.17 2.30
C TRP A 53 1.85 -14.54 2.59
N GLY A 54 2.74 -15.31 3.22
CA GLY A 54 4.14 -14.96 3.44
C GLY A 54 4.57 -14.88 4.92
N PRO A 55 5.87 -14.66 5.19
CA PRO A 55 6.93 -14.43 4.20
C PRO A 55 7.26 -15.69 3.41
N GLU A 56 7.22 -15.59 2.08
CA GLU A 56 7.83 -16.56 1.19
C GLU A 56 9.29 -16.19 0.99
N VAL A 57 10.20 -17.13 1.23
CA VAL A 57 11.65 -16.90 1.12
C VAL A 57 12.12 -17.37 -0.26
N LEU A 58 12.38 -16.41 -1.15
CA LEU A 58 12.83 -16.67 -2.50
C LEU A 58 14.35 -16.57 -2.54
N SER A 59 15.01 -17.69 -2.83
CA SER A 59 16.47 -17.74 -2.98
C SER A 59 16.84 -17.31 -4.39
N CYS A 60 17.58 -16.23 -4.52
CA CYS A 60 18.17 -15.84 -5.80
C CYS A 60 19.28 -16.84 -6.17
N GLY A 61 19.42 -17.18 -7.46
CA GLY A 61 20.41 -18.17 -7.93
C GLY A 61 21.86 -17.75 -7.63
N GLU A 62 22.83 -18.61 -7.97
CA GLU A 62 24.26 -18.35 -7.71
C GLU A 62 24.76 -17.03 -8.31
N GLU A 63 24.16 -16.57 -9.42
CA GLU A 63 24.49 -15.28 -10.06
C GLU A 63 23.80 -14.06 -9.42
N GLY A 64 22.88 -14.26 -8.47
CA GLY A 64 22.12 -13.19 -7.83
C GLY A 64 21.10 -12.52 -8.76
N LEU A 65 20.49 -11.42 -8.28
CA LEU A 65 19.59 -10.57 -9.07
C LEU A 65 20.45 -9.58 -9.86
N MET A 66 20.67 -9.84 -11.15
CA MET A 66 21.58 -9.07 -11.96
C MET A 66 20.90 -7.85 -12.61
N PRO A 67 21.64 -6.78 -12.96
CA PRO A 67 21.08 -5.67 -13.71
C PRO A 67 20.55 -6.12 -15.07
N GLY A 68 19.32 -5.73 -15.40
CA GLY A 68 18.69 -6.04 -16.69
C GLY A 68 18.22 -7.49 -16.83
N THR A 69 18.24 -8.29 -15.76
CA THR A 69 17.73 -9.67 -15.78
C THR A 69 16.28 -9.76 -15.31
N GLN A 70 15.66 -10.89 -15.68
CA GLN A 70 14.41 -11.35 -15.11
C GLN A 70 14.68 -12.60 -14.27
N ASP A 71 14.17 -12.63 -13.05
CA ASP A 71 14.38 -13.70 -12.09
C ASP A 71 13.03 -14.31 -11.72
N THR A 72 12.85 -15.61 -11.96
CA THR A 72 11.56 -16.29 -11.81
C THR A 72 11.62 -17.36 -10.73
N HIS A 73 10.63 -17.37 -9.84
CA HIS A 73 10.48 -18.35 -8.77
C HIS A 73 9.08 -18.95 -8.74
N LEU A 74 9.02 -20.23 -8.41
CA LEU A 74 7.77 -20.96 -8.19
C LEU A 74 7.56 -21.17 -6.69
N PHE A 75 6.33 -20.98 -6.22
CA PHE A 75 5.94 -21.33 -4.87
C PHE A 75 4.48 -21.80 -4.84
N THR A 76 4.15 -22.62 -3.85
CA THR A 76 2.78 -23.08 -3.59
C THR A 76 2.22 -22.36 -2.39
N ALA A 77 1.02 -21.82 -2.51
CA ALA A 77 0.32 -21.15 -1.43
C ALA A 77 -1.15 -21.59 -1.41
N ASP A 78 -1.85 -21.33 -0.31
CA ASP A 78 -3.32 -21.36 -0.37
C ASP A 78 -3.83 -20.35 -1.41
N ASP A 79 -4.97 -20.61 -2.06
CA ASP A 79 -5.55 -19.72 -3.07
C ASP A 79 -5.82 -18.31 -2.49
N ILE A 80 -5.05 -17.33 -2.98
CA ILE A 80 -4.96 -15.96 -2.49
C ILE A 80 -6.14 -15.10 -3.00
N GLY A 81 -6.89 -15.59 -4.00
CA GLY A 81 -7.83 -14.76 -4.75
C GLY A 81 -7.11 -13.72 -5.61
N ASP A 82 -7.79 -12.67 -6.05
CA ASP A 82 -7.13 -11.61 -6.84
C ASP A 82 -6.05 -10.92 -6.00
N ILE A 83 -4.81 -10.91 -6.49
CA ILE A 83 -3.68 -10.35 -5.74
C ILE A 83 -3.74 -8.83 -5.87
N LEU A 84 -3.89 -8.15 -4.74
CA LEU A 84 -4.09 -6.70 -4.67
C LEU A 84 -2.77 -5.97 -4.42
N SER A 85 -1.92 -6.53 -3.57
CA SER A 85 -0.63 -5.93 -3.22
C SER A 85 0.40 -6.96 -2.82
N ILE A 86 1.65 -6.57 -2.96
CA ILE A 86 2.80 -7.34 -2.54
C ILE A 86 3.73 -6.50 -1.69
N ARG A 87 4.42 -7.14 -0.75
CA ARG A 87 5.56 -6.56 -0.05
C ARG A 87 6.80 -7.34 -0.42
N VAL A 88 7.86 -6.62 -0.77
CA VAL A 88 9.15 -7.19 -1.16
C VAL A 88 10.21 -6.61 -0.25
N LYS A 89 11.00 -7.48 0.37
CA LYS A 89 12.17 -7.10 1.16
C LYS A 89 13.37 -7.89 0.73
N LEU A 90 14.51 -7.22 0.64
CA LEU A 90 15.80 -7.84 0.34
C LEU A 90 16.55 -8.09 1.64
N CYS A 91 17.04 -9.31 1.85
CA CYS A 91 17.79 -9.71 3.04
C CYS A 91 19.07 -10.45 2.63
N ASP A 92 20.17 -10.27 3.38
CA ASP A 92 21.36 -11.12 3.26
C ASP A 92 21.59 -11.83 4.60
N PRO A 93 21.39 -13.15 4.68
CA PRO A 93 21.65 -13.90 5.91
C PRO A 93 23.15 -13.99 6.25
N SER A 94 24.05 -13.71 5.30
CA SER A 94 25.51 -13.80 5.49
C SER A 94 26.18 -12.50 5.99
N GLY A 95 25.44 -11.38 6.02
CA GLY A 95 25.93 -10.11 6.55
C GLY A 95 27.01 -9.43 5.69
N GLY A 96 27.09 -9.77 4.41
CA GLY A 96 28.09 -9.25 3.48
C GLY A 96 27.87 -7.77 3.13
N SER A 97 28.92 -6.97 3.25
CA SER A 97 28.91 -5.50 3.17
C SER A 97 29.12 -4.90 1.77
N HIS A 98 28.94 -5.67 0.69
CA HIS A 98 29.45 -5.27 -0.65
C HIS A 98 28.42 -5.09 -1.76
N LEU A 99 27.11 -5.06 -1.45
CA LEU A 99 26.08 -5.08 -2.48
C LEU A 99 25.41 -3.73 -2.68
N GLY A 100 25.26 -3.36 -3.95
CA GLY A 100 24.60 -2.13 -4.39
C GLY A 100 23.08 -2.18 -4.23
N PRO A 101 22.38 -1.07 -4.54
CA PRO A 101 20.93 -1.00 -4.45
C PRO A 101 20.24 -1.87 -5.51
N TRP A 102 19.30 -2.72 -5.09
CA TRP A 102 18.40 -3.39 -6.01
C TRP A 102 17.36 -2.40 -6.54
N LEU A 103 17.48 -2.10 -7.83
CA LEU A 103 16.54 -1.25 -8.56
C LEU A 103 15.49 -2.12 -9.26
N LEU A 104 14.48 -2.50 -8.47
CA LEU A 104 13.34 -3.26 -8.96
C LEU A 104 12.49 -2.40 -9.90
N GLU A 105 12.20 -2.92 -11.09
CA GLU A 105 11.35 -2.25 -12.08
C GLU A 105 9.90 -2.68 -11.99
N THR A 106 9.66 -3.99 -11.92
CA THR A 106 8.33 -4.60 -11.93
C THR A 106 8.41 -5.98 -11.30
N VAL A 107 7.34 -6.38 -10.60
CA VAL A 107 7.08 -7.78 -10.25
C VAL A 107 5.84 -8.24 -11.00
N GLU A 108 5.87 -9.45 -11.53
CA GLU A 108 4.71 -10.09 -12.14
C GLU A 108 4.44 -11.38 -11.37
N ILE A 109 3.16 -11.65 -11.08
CA ILE A 109 2.74 -12.91 -10.47
C ILE A 109 1.72 -13.55 -11.38
N LEU A 110 1.92 -14.82 -11.70
CA LEU A 110 1.03 -15.67 -12.48
C LEU A 110 0.54 -16.81 -11.58
N ARG A 111 -0.77 -17.01 -11.51
CA ARG A 111 -1.35 -18.23 -10.94
C ARG A 111 -1.44 -19.29 -12.04
N MET A 112 -0.82 -20.43 -11.82
CA MET A 112 -0.67 -21.46 -12.86
C MET A 112 -1.99 -22.18 -13.18
N GLY A 113 -2.91 -22.28 -12.20
CA GLY A 113 -4.15 -23.05 -12.37
C GLY A 113 -5.17 -22.42 -13.31
N ASP A 114 -5.33 -21.10 -13.27
CA ASP A 114 -6.32 -20.36 -14.07
C ASP A 114 -5.68 -19.35 -15.05
N GLY A 115 -4.35 -19.18 -14.99
CA GLY A 115 -3.64 -18.22 -15.83
C GLY A 115 -3.80 -16.76 -15.41
N SER A 116 -4.45 -16.47 -14.27
CA SER A 116 -4.59 -15.11 -13.77
C SER A 116 -3.23 -14.51 -13.48
N SER A 117 -3.01 -13.26 -13.89
CA SER A 117 -1.74 -12.56 -13.68
C SER A 117 -1.92 -11.15 -13.15
N TRP A 118 -0.97 -10.71 -12.34
CA TRP A 118 -0.95 -9.40 -11.70
C TRP A 118 0.41 -8.75 -11.86
N ARG A 119 0.43 -7.48 -12.27
CA ARG A 119 1.65 -6.70 -12.51
C ARG A 119 1.80 -5.59 -11.48
N PHE A 120 2.98 -5.50 -10.87
CA PHE A 120 3.32 -4.60 -9.77
C PHE A 120 4.53 -3.73 -10.15
N PRO A 121 4.34 -2.58 -10.80
CA PRO A 121 5.45 -1.72 -11.20
C PRO A 121 6.07 -0.99 -10.00
N ALA A 122 7.40 -1.01 -9.93
CA ALA A 122 8.20 -0.35 -8.90
C ALA A 122 8.88 0.96 -9.39
N LYS A 123 8.89 1.22 -10.71
CA LYS A 123 9.52 2.41 -11.33
C LYS A 123 9.04 3.76 -10.76
N PHE A 124 7.81 3.85 -10.27
CA PHE A 124 7.26 5.09 -9.70
C PHE A 124 7.69 5.36 -8.25
N GLN A 125 8.23 4.37 -7.54
CA GLN A 125 8.62 4.53 -6.14
C GLN A 125 10.10 4.93 -5.98
N GLN A 126 10.95 4.66 -6.98
CA GLN A 126 12.40 4.90 -6.93
C GLN A 126 13.04 4.50 -5.59
N ILE A 127 12.57 3.40 -4.97
CA ILE A 127 13.13 2.91 -3.70
C ILE A 127 14.28 1.97 -4.06
N PRO A 128 15.55 2.39 -3.93
CA PRO A 128 16.65 1.44 -3.90
C PRO A 128 16.45 0.53 -2.68
N LEU A 129 16.08 -0.73 -2.93
CA LEU A 129 16.07 -1.74 -1.87
C LEU A 129 17.52 -2.14 -1.63
N THR A 130 18.02 -1.93 -0.40
CA THR A 130 19.36 -2.37 -0.01
C THR A 130 19.24 -3.33 1.17
N ILE A 131 20.18 -4.27 1.26
CA ILE A 131 20.23 -5.29 2.32
C ILE A 131 20.28 -4.69 3.73
N HIS A 132 20.82 -3.47 3.88
CA HIS A 132 20.90 -2.75 5.16
C HIS A 132 19.77 -1.74 5.38
N SER A 133 18.77 -1.71 4.50
CA SER A 133 17.63 -0.82 4.64
C SER A 133 16.52 -1.54 5.40
N ASP A 134 16.09 -0.97 6.53
CA ASP A 134 14.84 -1.35 7.22
C ASP A 134 13.57 -1.07 6.37
N LYS A 135 13.73 -0.64 5.10
CA LYS A 135 12.63 -0.33 4.19
C LYS A 135 12.23 -1.56 3.39
N ASP A 136 10.94 -1.86 3.44
CA ASP A 136 10.28 -2.80 2.54
C ASP A 136 9.66 -2.01 1.36
N ALA A 137 9.66 -2.57 0.15
CA ALA A 137 8.84 -2.06 -0.94
C ALA A 137 7.45 -2.65 -0.84
N ILE A 138 6.40 -1.82 -0.89
CA ILE A 138 5.01 -2.29 -1.00
C ILE A 138 4.49 -1.84 -2.35
N LEU A 139 4.10 -2.80 -3.19
CA LEU A 139 3.66 -2.58 -4.56
C LEU A 139 2.22 -3.04 -4.72
N TYR A 140 1.47 -2.39 -5.61
CA TYR A 140 0.04 -2.66 -5.84
C TYR A 140 -0.17 -3.13 -7.27
N ALA A 141 -1.15 -4.01 -7.46
CA ALA A 141 -1.48 -4.53 -8.78
C ALA A 141 -2.02 -3.39 -9.66
N GLN A 142 -1.55 -3.32 -10.91
CA GLN A 142 -2.17 -2.48 -11.93
C GLN A 142 -3.14 -3.29 -12.78
N ASP A 143 -4.20 -2.63 -13.25
CA ASP A 143 -5.12 -3.19 -14.23
C ASP A 143 -4.35 -3.53 -15.52
N ALA A 144 -4.61 -4.72 -16.07
CA ALA A 144 -3.87 -5.30 -17.19
C ALA A 144 -3.88 -4.44 -18.48
N ASP A 145 -4.80 -3.48 -18.59
CA ASP A 145 -5.03 -2.66 -19.79
C ASP A 145 -4.10 -1.44 -19.93
N SER A 146 -3.15 -1.23 -19.01
CA SER A 146 -2.22 -0.08 -19.08
C SER A 146 -0.85 -0.38 -19.73
N ALA A 147 -0.62 -1.61 -20.19
CA ALA A 147 0.65 -2.01 -20.79
C ALA A 147 0.67 -1.76 -22.31
N GLY A 148 0.90 -0.50 -22.73
CA GLY A 148 1.30 -0.21 -24.11
C GLY A 148 0.94 1.18 -24.63
N SER A 149 1.79 2.18 -24.37
CA SER A 149 1.98 3.28 -25.34
C SER A 149 3.31 3.99 -25.09
N SER A 150 4.32 3.61 -25.87
CA SER A 150 5.49 4.43 -26.12
C SER A 150 5.16 5.45 -27.20
N GLY A 151 5.13 6.74 -26.86
CA GLY A 151 5.05 7.82 -27.86
C GLY A 151 4.53 9.14 -27.32
N SER A 152 5.45 10.11 -27.20
CA SER A 152 5.25 11.58 -27.30
C SER A 152 3.90 12.21 -26.89
N SER A 153 3.95 13.11 -25.89
CA SER A 153 2.91 14.12 -25.60
C SER A 153 2.42 14.85 -26.88
N PRO A 154 1.15 15.29 -26.93
CA PRO A 154 0.80 16.54 -26.26
C PRO A 154 -0.53 16.51 -25.49
N LEU A 155 -0.59 17.43 -24.53
CA LEU A 155 -1.75 17.93 -23.78
C LEU A 155 -3.12 17.73 -24.45
N GLN A 156 -4.01 17.00 -23.77
CA GLN A 156 -5.45 17.26 -23.78
C GLN A 156 -6.14 16.78 -22.49
N ARG A 157 -6.60 17.74 -21.70
CA ARG A 157 -7.77 17.63 -20.79
C ARG A 157 -8.85 18.56 -21.36
N PRO A 158 -10.13 18.47 -20.96
CA PRO A 158 -10.89 17.36 -20.37
C PRO A 158 -12.29 17.18 -21.01
N ALA A 159 -13.05 16.14 -20.63
CA ALA A 159 -14.52 16.16 -20.69
C ALA A 159 -15.09 15.84 -19.30
N LYS A 160 -16.07 16.64 -18.88
CA LYS A 160 -16.58 16.79 -17.51
C LYS A 160 -18.10 16.49 -17.50
N LEU A 161 -18.55 15.83 -16.43
CA LEU A 161 -19.90 15.88 -15.80
C LEU A 161 -21.10 15.13 -16.41
N LYS A 162 -21.83 14.44 -15.52
CA LYS A 162 -23.20 14.84 -15.13
C LYS A 162 -23.40 14.74 -13.60
N TYR A 163 -23.15 15.83 -12.89
CA TYR A 163 -23.88 16.17 -11.66
C TYR A 163 -24.89 17.25 -12.06
N SER A 164 -26.15 16.87 -12.18
CA SER A 164 -27.26 17.81 -12.37
C SER A 164 -28.44 17.33 -11.55
N GLY A 165 -28.67 17.99 -10.42
CA GLY A 165 -29.80 17.72 -9.53
C GLY A 165 -29.49 18.11 -8.07
N LEU A 166 -29.13 19.37 -7.84
CA LEU A 166 -28.89 19.88 -6.49
C LEU A 166 -30.22 20.03 -5.72
N SER A 167 -30.47 19.12 -4.78
CA SER A 167 -30.87 19.46 -3.41
C SER A 167 -30.71 18.25 -2.48
N ASP A 168 -29.50 18.07 -1.96
CA ASP A 168 -29.22 17.47 -0.65
C ASP A 168 -27.89 18.09 -0.19
N LYS A 169 -27.96 19.09 0.68
CA LYS A 169 -26.86 20.05 0.88
C LYS A 169 -25.59 19.51 1.57
N ASN A 170 -25.36 18.20 1.78
CA ASN A 170 -24.05 17.72 2.29
C ASN A 170 -23.78 16.19 2.30
N ARG A 171 -23.77 15.45 1.18
CA ARG A 171 -23.15 14.10 1.20
C ARG A 171 -22.74 13.54 -0.16
N PRO A 172 -21.60 12.84 -0.25
CA PRO A 172 -21.58 11.49 -0.80
C PRO A 172 -21.54 10.50 0.38
N PRO A 173 -22.59 9.70 0.62
CA PRO A 173 -22.44 8.50 1.42
C PRO A 173 -21.68 7.44 0.59
N ASP A 174 -20.72 6.79 1.25
CA ASP A 174 -19.75 5.75 0.80
C ASP A 174 -18.61 6.18 -0.15
N GLY A 175 -17.42 6.64 0.28
CA GLY A 175 -17.02 7.19 1.58
C GLY A 175 -15.50 7.14 1.86
N GLY A 176 -14.67 7.83 1.06
CA GLY A 176 -13.21 7.95 1.24
C GLY A 176 -12.74 8.54 2.59
N TYR A 177 -11.49 9.03 2.66
CA TYR A 177 -10.91 9.43 3.94
C TYR A 177 -10.88 10.96 4.16
N ARG A 178 -11.15 11.40 5.40
CA ARG A 178 -10.87 12.77 5.85
C ARG A 178 -9.58 12.79 6.66
N LEU A 179 -8.57 13.50 6.18
CA LEU A 179 -7.30 13.69 6.87
C LEU A 179 -7.25 15.10 7.47
N THR A 180 -7.12 15.21 8.78
CA THR A 180 -6.96 16.48 9.50
C THR A 180 -5.57 16.55 10.07
N ILE A 181 -4.79 17.56 9.72
CA ILE A 181 -3.40 17.70 10.16
C ILE A 181 -3.25 18.99 10.96
N THR A 182 -2.67 18.90 12.15
CA THR A 182 -2.28 20.07 12.94
C THR A 182 -0.77 20.24 12.88
N THR A 183 -0.32 21.37 12.34
CA THR A 183 1.10 21.78 12.37
C THR A 183 1.41 22.40 13.73
N SER A 184 2.59 22.12 14.29
CA SER A 184 2.98 22.61 15.61
C SER A 184 3.09 24.14 15.66
N LYS A 185 2.90 24.71 16.87
CA LYS A 185 3.17 26.13 17.15
C LYS A 185 4.66 26.44 17.36
N ARG A 186 5.54 25.44 17.27
CA ARG A 186 7.00 25.62 17.36
C ARG A 186 7.50 26.58 16.27
N LEU A 187 8.57 27.32 16.56
CA LEU A 187 9.22 28.19 15.57
C LEU A 187 9.64 27.36 14.34
N PHE A 188 9.37 27.92 13.15
CA PHE A 188 9.67 27.31 11.84
C PHE A 188 9.00 25.95 11.59
N ALA A 189 7.87 25.67 12.25
CA ALA A 189 7.17 24.40 12.09
C ALA A 189 6.37 24.28 10.77
N GLY A 190 6.06 25.39 10.10
CA GLY A 190 5.36 25.40 8.80
C GLY A 190 6.29 25.07 7.63
N THR A 191 5.72 24.76 6.46
CA THR A 191 6.50 24.38 5.29
C THR A 191 5.95 24.91 3.96
N ASP A 192 6.86 25.27 3.06
CA ASP A 192 6.57 25.59 1.65
C ASP A 192 6.78 24.37 0.71
N ALA A 193 7.22 23.25 1.26
CA ALA A 193 7.49 22.03 0.51
C ALA A 193 6.20 21.33 0.10
N GLN A 194 6.24 20.57 -1.00
CA GLN A 194 5.12 19.72 -1.37
C GLN A 194 5.11 18.49 -0.47
N VAL A 195 4.02 18.28 0.26
CA VAL A 195 3.81 17.14 1.14
C VAL A 195 2.84 16.17 0.49
N GLN A 196 3.20 14.89 0.52
CA GLN A 196 2.37 13.78 0.06
C GLN A 196 2.16 12.79 1.20
N VAL A 197 1.00 12.15 1.22
CA VAL A 197 0.62 11.16 2.23
C VAL A 197 0.10 9.90 1.57
N GLU A 198 0.47 8.76 2.14
CA GLU A 198 -0.07 7.44 1.84
C GLU A 198 -0.69 6.85 3.11
N LEU A 199 -1.92 6.34 3.02
CA LEU A 199 -2.61 5.64 4.09
C LEU A 199 -2.37 4.14 3.93
N LEU A 200 -1.99 3.43 5.00
CA LEU A 200 -1.76 1.99 4.98
C LEU A 200 -2.77 1.29 5.89
N GLY A 201 -3.66 0.48 5.31
CA GLY A 201 -4.63 -0.33 6.03
C GLY A 201 -4.47 -1.82 5.78
N VAL A 202 -5.15 -2.64 6.59
CA VAL A 202 -5.11 -4.11 6.47
C VAL A 202 -5.61 -4.65 5.12
N ARG A 203 -6.35 -3.85 4.35
CA ARG A 203 -6.89 -4.20 3.03
C ARG A 203 -6.16 -3.54 1.85
N GLY A 204 -5.13 -2.73 2.10
CA GLY A 204 -4.36 -2.05 1.04
C GLY A 204 -3.86 -0.66 1.42
N SER A 205 -3.48 0.17 0.42
CA SER A 205 -3.17 1.59 0.62
C SER A 205 -3.92 2.52 -0.31
N SER A 206 -3.84 3.83 -0.03
CA SER A 206 -4.50 4.89 -0.79
C SER A 206 -3.77 5.37 -2.03
N SER A 207 -2.57 4.85 -2.35
CA SER A 207 -1.53 5.56 -3.14
C SER A 207 -1.08 6.89 -2.51
N TRP A 208 0.00 7.48 -3.05
CA TRP A 208 0.51 8.78 -2.61
C TRP A 208 -0.39 9.92 -3.09
N LYS A 209 -0.93 10.68 -2.13
CA LYS A 209 -1.83 11.80 -2.39
C LYS A 209 -1.16 13.12 -1.98
N PRO A 210 -1.03 14.11 -2.88
CA PRO A 210 -0.50 15.42 -2.53
C PRO A 210 -1.51 16.22 -1.70
N LEU A 211 -1.03 16.91 -0.66
CA LEU A 211 -1.89 17.63 0.28
C LEU A 211 -2.00 19.12 -0.01
N ASN A 212 -0.88 19.79 -0.30
CA ASN A 212 -0.78 21.25 -0.30
C ASN A 212 -0.35 21.81 -1.69
N PRO A 213 -1.08 21.50 -2.78
CA PRO A 213 -0.70 21.92 -4.13
C PRO A 213 -0.65 23.45 -4.29
N GLY A 214 -1.31 24.21 -3.40
CA GLY A 214 -1.31 25.67 -3.38
C GLY A 214 -0.26 26.31 -2.45
N LYS A 215 0.50 25.52 -1.67
CA LYS A 215 1.48 25.98 -0.67
C LYS A 215 0.93 27.01 0.32
N LYS A 216 -0.35 26.90 0.69
CA LYS A 216 -0.98 27.78 1.70
C LYS A 216 -1.46 26.99 2.93
N GLU A 217 -1.34 25.68 2.86
CA GLU A 217 -1.64 24.71 3.91
C GLU A 217 -0.35 24.35 4.66
N LEU A 218 -0.51 23.73 5.83
CA LEU A 218 0.59 23.24 6.67
C LEU A 218 1.44 24.34 7.31
N GLU A 219 0.86 25.53 7.47
CA GLU A 219 1.49 26.66 8.16
C GLU A 219 1.60 26.44 9.66
N ARG A 220 2.58 27.10 10.29
CA ARG A 220 2.82 27.02 11.74
C ARG A 220 1.54 27.28 12.53
N GLY A 221 1.17 26.34 13.40
CA GLY A 221 0.01 26.44 14.28
C GLY A 221 -1.35 26.28 13.59
N ARG A 222 -1.38 26.04 12.28
CA ARG A 222 -2.60 25.81 11.51
C ARG A 222 -3.09 24.37 11.68
N THR A 223 -4.39 24.19 11.57
CA THR A 223 -5.01 22.88 11.36
C THR A 223 -5.69 22.89 10.00
N ASP A 224 -5.32 21.95 9.15
CA ASP A 224 -5.76 21.84 7.77
C ASP A 224 -6.51 20.52 7.57
N ILE A 225 -7.56 20.54 6.74
CA ILE A 225 -8.41 19.38 6.47
C ILE A 225 -8.33 19.04 4.98
N PHE A 226 -7.97 17.79 4.69
CA PHE A 226 -7.83 17.25 3.34
C PHE A 226 -8.85 16.13 3.13
N TRP A 227 -9.79 16.38 2.24
CA TRP A 227 -10.82 15.42 1.84
C TRP A 227 -10.67 15.01 0.38
N GLN A 228 -10.56 15.99 -0.52
CA GLN A 228 -10.49 15.75 -1.97
C GLN A 228 -9.39 14.77 -2.39
N PRO A 229 -8.17 14.78 -1.79
CA PRO A 229 -7.12 13.84 -2.22
C PRO A 229 -7.47 12.37 -1.96
N PHE A 230 -8.36 12.09 -1.00
CA PHE A 230 -8.71 10.74 -0.56
C PHE A 230 -10.17 10.38 -0.78
N SER A 231 -10.94 11.20 -1.51
CA SER A 231 -12.38 10.98 -1.69
C SER A 231 -12.70 9.73 -2.52
N ASP A 232 -11.76 9.33 -3.39
CA ASP A 232 -11.82 8.15 -4.25
C ASP A 232 -11.15 6.91 -3.62
N THR A 233 -10.58 7.05 -2.42
CA THR A 233 -9.82 5.96 -1.79
C THR A 233 -10.80 4.90 -1.28
N PRO A 234 -10.67 3.62 -1.70
CA PRO A 234 -11.52 2.56 -1.22
C PRO A 234 -11.27 2.31 0.27
N TYR A 235 -12.21 1.67 0.95
CA TYR A 235 -12.05 1.35 2.36
C TYR A 235 -10.88 0.38 2.59
N LEU A 236 -9.86 0.84 3.30
CA LEU A 236 -8.60 0.13 3.56
C LEU A 236 -8.65 -0.77 4.80
N GLY A 237 -9.80 -0.88 5.47
CA GLY A 237 -9.90 -1.58 6.75
C GLY A 237 -9.25 -0.80 7.90
N ALA A 238 -8.90 -1.52 8.97
CA ALA A 238 -8.13 -0.98 10.07
C ALA A 238 -6.81 -0.37 9.57
N ILE A 239 -6.63 0.93 9.81
CA ILE A 239 -5.42 1.65 9.40
C ILE A 239 -4.27 1.24 10.32
N GLN A 240 -3.21 0.71 9.72
CA GLN A 240 -2.00 0.26 10.39
C GLN A 240 -0.96 1.37 10.48
N ALA A 241 -0.90 2.26 9.50
CA ALA A 241 0.05 3.36 9.49
C ALA A 241 -0.36 4.48 8.51
N ILE A 242 0.29 5.63 8.66
CA ILE A 242 0.39 6.65 7.61
C ILE A 242 1.85 6.86 7.24
N ARG A 243 2.11 7.10 5.97
CA ARG A 243 3.40 7.58 5.49
C ARG A 243 3.29 9.01 5.01
N VAL A 244 4.31 9.79 5.31
CA VAL A 244 4.36 11.22 5.01
C VAL A 244 5.70 11.51 4.35
N HIS A 245 5.64 12.10 3.16
CA HIS A 245 6.81 12.47 2.37
C HIS A 245 6.81 13.97 2.07
N SER A 246 7.98 14.60 2.20
CA SER A 246 8.25 15.98 1.78
C SER A 246 9.28 16.00 0.67
N ASP A 247 8.99 16.70 -0.42
CA ASP A 247 9.94 16.93 -1.51
C ASP A 247 11.09 17.90 -1.15
N ASN A 248 11.01 18.53 0.03
CA ASN A 248 11.95 19.53 0.52
C ASN A 248 12.17 20.74 -0.41
N SER A 249 11.19 21.06 -1.26
CA SER A 249 11.22 22.26 -2.09
C SER A 249 10.83 23.51 -1.30
N GLY A 250 11.04 24.69 -1.89
CA GLY A 250 10.67 25.97 -1.28
C GLY A 250 11.71 26.56 -0.33
N ARG A 251 11.35 27.66 0.33
CA ARG A 251 12.29 28.48 1.12
C ARG A 251 12.49 27.94 2.52
N PHE A 252 11.42 27.43 3.13
CA PHE A 252 11.44 26.77 4.44
C PHE A 252 10.88 25.35 4.33
N PRO A 253 11.69 24.37 3.89
CA PRO A 253 11.18 23.04 3.56
C PRO A 253 10.94 22.13 4.77
N GLY A 254 11.62 22.39 5.88
CA GLY A 254 11.49 21.57 7.10
C GLY A 254 10.12 21.77 7.74
N TRP A 255 9.42 20.66 8.00
CA TRP A 255 8.07 20.69 8.54
C TRP A 255 8.02 19.98 9.90
N TYR A 256 7.27 20.54 10.87
CA TYR A 256 7.04 19.91 12.17
C TYR A 256 5.54 19.73 12.42
N PRO A 257 4.94 18.62 11.92
CA PRO A 257 3.58 18.25 12.27
C PRO A 257 3.47 17.83 13.73
N LYS A 258 2.37 18.23 14.37
CA LYS A 258 2.05 17.80 15.74
C LYS A 258 1.31 16.46 15.70
N GLU A 259 0.17 16.42 15.02
CA GLU A 259 -0.73 15.27 14.98
C GLU A 259 -1.52 15.20 13.68
N VAL A 260 -2.02 14.00 13.39
CA VAL A 260 -2.91 13.71 12.27
C VAL A 260 -4.11 12.94 12.80
N GLU A 261 -5.32 13.35 12.41
CA GLU A 261 -6.57 12.64 12.66
C GLU A 261 -7.16 12.20 11.33
N LEU A 262 -7.42 10.90 11.20
CA LEU A 262 -7.94 10.27 10.00
C LEU A 262 -9.34 9.72 10.30
N GLU A 263 -10.32 10.03 9.46
CA GLU A 263 -11.68 9.49 9.56
C GLU A 263 -12.04 8.76 8.26
N ALA A 264 -12.47 7.50 8.36
CA ALA A 264 -13.09 6.80 7.24
C ALA A 264 -14.57 7.20 7.17
N ALA A 265 -14.99 7.81 6.07
CA ALA A 265 -16.34 8.38 6.02
C ALA A 265 -17.45 7.33 5.87
N SER A 266 -17.14 6.20 5.25
CA SER A 266 -18.07 5.07 5.10
C SER A 266 -18.40 4.42 6.44
N THR A 267 -17.45 4.31 7.36
CA THR A 267 -17.62 3.60 8.63
C THR A 267 -17.68 4.51 9.85
N GLY A 268 -17.23 5.77 9.74
CA GLY A 268 -17.07 6.68 10.88
C GLY A 268 -15.90 6.33 11.80
N GLU A 269 -15.08 5.34 11.44
CA GLU A 269 -13.88 4.98 12.19
C GLU A 269 -12.86 6.12 12.19
N ARG A 270 -12.17 6.29 13.31
CA ARG A 270 -11.15 7.32 13.47
C ARG A 270 -9.83 6.78 13.98
N TRP A 271 -8.74 7.29 13.43
CA TRP A 271 -7.38 7.02 13.88
C TRP A 271 -6.64 8.31 14.17
N LYS A 272 -5.87 8.33 15.24
CA LYS A 272 -5.06 9.49 15.62
C LYS A 272 -3.59 9.12 15.69
N PHE A 273 -2.76 9.91 15.04
CA PHE A 273 -1.31 9.73 14.94
C PHE A 273 -0.62 10.91 15.59
N VAL A 274 0.33 10.63 16.49
CA VAL A 274 1.18 11.64 17.11
C VAL A 274 2.51 11.65 16.37
N LEU A 275 2.83 12.76 15.70
CA LEU A 275 4.02 12.87 14.86
C LEU A 275 5.17 13.53 15.62
N ASN A 276 4.95 14.76 16.11
CA ASN A 276 5.88 15.55 16.94
C ASN A 276 7.36 15.42 16.56
N CYS A 277 7.66 15.58 15.27
CA CYS A 277 9.01 15.44 14.77
C CYS A 277 9.21 16.21 13.46
N TRP A 278 10.47 16.47 13.12
CA TRP A 278 10.82 17.07 11.84
C TRP A 278 10.68 16.05 10.70
N ILE A 279 10.09 16.53 9.61
CA ILE A 279 10.14 15.95 8.26
C ILE A 279 10.93 16.96 7.43
N ASP A 280 12.17 16.61 7.11
CA ASP A 280 13.17 17.52 6.56
C ASP A 280 14.13 16.77 5.60
N ARG A 281 15.17 17.45 5.13
CA ARG A 281 16.13 16.87 4.18
C ARG A 281 16.85 15.63 4.70
N ARG A 282 17.01 15.49 6.02
CA ARG A 282 17.66 14.31 6.62
C ARG A 282 16.70 13.14 6.70
N ARG A 283 15.42 13.41 6.95
CA ARG A 283 14.36 12.40 7.02
C ARG A 283 13.12 12.88 6.26
N PRO A 284 13.14 12.83 4.91
CA PRO A 284 12.07 13.39 4.08
C PRO A 284 10.83 12.49 4.04
N LEU A 285 10.99 11.20 4.36
CA LEU A 285 9.93 10.20 4.41
C LEU A 285 9.87 9.60 5.82
N ARG A 286 8.67 9.54 6.39
CA ARG A 286 8.42 8.91 7.70
C ARG A 286 7.11 8.12 7.71
N GLU A 287 7.11 7.03 8.45
CA GLU A 287 5.93 6.23 8.75
C GLU A 287 5.53 6.40 10.23
N PHE A 288 4.22 6.49 10.49
CA PHE A 288 3.66 6.63 11.82
C PHE A 288 2.56 5.60 12.04
N LYS A 289 2.62 4.90 13.18
CA LYS A 289 1.56 4.02 13.66
C LYS A 289 0.49 4.83 14.41
N PRO A 290 -0.78 4.41 14.40
CA PRO A 290 -1.82 5.10 15.16
C PRO A 290 -1.53 5.01 16.66
N GLY A 291 -1.60 6.13 17.37
CA GLY A 291 -1.52 6.19 18.83
C GLY A 291 -2.85 5.90 19.51
N SER A 292 -3.97 6.11 18.80
CA SER A 292 -5.29 5.66 19.25
C SER A 292 -6.22 5.41 18.06
N TYR A 293 -7.23 4.56 18.30
CA TYR A 293 -8.29 4.19 17.36
C TYR A 293 -9.63 4.33 18.07
N SER A 294 -10.62 4.90 17.38
CA SER A 294 -12.01 4.96 17.82
C SER A 294 -12.88 4.20 16.82
N PRO A 295 -13.62 3.17 17.26
CA PRO A 295 -14.51 2.40 16.39
C PRO A 295 -15.69 3.25 15.88
N PRO A 296 -16.47 2.75 14.92
CA PRO A 296 -17.71 3.40 14.49
C PRO A 296 -18.58 3.75 15.70
N LEU A 297 -19.12 4.96 15.75
CA LEU A 297 -20.13 5.30 16.74
C LEU A 297 -21.40 4.49 16.42
N LEU A 298 -21.62 3.40 17.15
CA LEU A 298 -22.87 2.65 17.11
C LEU A 298 -23.99 3.56 17.65
N GLY A 299 -24.83 4.05 16.73
CA GLY A 299 -26.10 4.70 17.08
C GLY A 299 -26.31 6.08 16.47
N GLN A 300 -26.57 6.13 15.15
CA GLN A 300 -27.66 6.90 14.53
C GLN A 300 -28.06 6.19 13.23
N ALA A 301 -28.50 4.93 13.36
CA ALA A 301 -29.29 4.30 12.32
C ALA A 301 -30.74 4.73 12.54
N LEU A 302 -31.33 5.35 11.52
CA LEU A 302 -32.78 5.42 11.24
C LEU A 302 -33.70 5.77 12.43
N MET A 303 -34.16 7.02 12.45
CA MET A 303 -35.58 7.31 12.64
C MET A 303 -36.08 8.11 11.45
#